data_AF-A0A644VM40-F1
#
_entry.id   AF-A0A644VM40-F1
#
_cell.length_a   1.000
_cell.length_b   1.000
_cell.length_c   1.000
_cell.angle_alpha   90.00
_cell.angle_beta   90.00
_cell.angle_gamma   90.00
#
_symmetry.space_group_name_H-M   'P 1'
#
loop_
_entity.id
_entity.type
_entity.pdbx_description
1 polymer ?
#
loop_
_entity_poly.entity_id
_entity_poly.type
_entity_poly.pdbx_seq_one_letter_code
_entity_poly.pdbx_strand_id
1 'polypeptide(L)'
;MVYLQLFISFFKIGVFAFGGGYAIITLIQHEIITHGWMTQSELTDIIAISQMTPGPIGINSATYVGYVASGNIWGAVVATFAITLPSFLIMIAITRFFIVMQKNRYMQYALQGLRPMVVGMIAAAAILLMNKENFIDYKSYILFGLAFVASLFFRVHPILIIIGAGVLGYILY
;
A
#
# COMPACT_ATOMS: atom_id res chain seq x y z
N MET A 1 -27.46 2.90 12.76
CA MET A 1 -26.53 4.03 13.00
C MET A 1 -25.08 3.67 12.69
N VAL A 2 -24.59 2.51 13.15
CA VAL A 2 -23.19 2.07 12.93
C VAL A 2 -22.75 2.11 11.45
N TYR A 3 -23.57 1.59 10.50
CA TYR A 3 -23.20 1.62 9.08
C TYR A 3 -23.00 3.03 8.51
N LEU A 4 -23.80 4.00 8.94
CA LEU A 4 -23.66 5.38 8.49
C LEU A 4 -22.41 6.02 9.08
N GLN A 5 -22.10 5.74 10.35
CA GLN A 5 -20.85 6.17 10.99
C GLN A 5 -19.65 5.57 10.25
N LEU A 6 -19.64 4.25 10.04
CA LEU A 6 -18.61 3.57 9.25
C LEU A 6 -18.44 4.21 7.87
N PHE A 7 -19.54 4.44 7.14
CA PHE A 7 -19.46 5.04 5.82
C PHE A 7 -18.84 6.44 5.88
N ILE A 8 -19.30 7.33 6.76
CA ILE A 8 -18.81 8.71 6.85
C ILE A 8 -17.35 8.74 7.30
N SER A 9 -17.00 8.00 8.35
CA SER A 9 -15.64 7.93 8.88
C SER A 9 -14.66 7.41 7.84
N PHE A 10 -14.96 6.27 7.21
CA PHE A 10 -14.06 5.67 6.23
C PHE A 10 -14.03 6.43 4.90
N PHE A 11 -15.13 7.05 4.48
CA PHE A 11 -15.13 7.96 3.33
C PHE A 11 -14.24 9.17 3.58
N LYS A 12 -14.33 9.79 4.76
CA LYS A 12 -13.45 10.90 5.16
C LYS A 12 -11.99 10.44 5.18
N ILE A 13 -11.69 9.29 5.77
CA ILE A 13 -10.34 8.72 5.74
C ILE A 13 -9.87 8.55 4.30
N GLY A 14 -10.70 8.00 3.40
CA GLY A 14 -10.36 7.82 1.98
C GLY A 14 -10.08 9.13 1.24
N VAL A 15 -10.78 10.23 1.59
CA VAL A 15 -10.52 11.57 1.05
C VAL A 15 -9.19 12.13 1.55
N PHE A 16 -8.80 11.83 2.80
CA PHE A 16 -7.57 12.33 3.42
C PHE A 16 -6.42 11.31 3.46
N ALA A 17 -6.53 10.21 2.70
CA ALA A 17 -5.57 9.11 2.65
C ALA A 17 -4.26 9.45 1.90
N PHE A 18 -3.82 10.71 1.97
CA PHE A 18 -2.55 11.17 1.41
C PHE A 18 -1.45 11.08 2.46
N GLY A 19 -0.31 10.46 2.11
CA GLY A 19 0.83 10.34 3.03
C GLY A 19 1.22 8.90 3.42
N GLY A 20 0.64 7.88 2.77
CA GLY A 20 1.03 6.47 2.94
C GLY A 20 0.30 5.75 4.08
N GLY A 21 0.66 4.49 4.32
CA GLY A 21 -0.05 3.60 5.25
C GLY A 21 -0.14 4.13 6.68
N TYR A 22 0.93 4.76 7.19
CA TYR A 22 0.97 5.27 8.57
C TYR A 22 0.02 6.44 8.82
N ALA A 23 -0.14 7.35 7.83
CA ALA A 23 -1.10 8.45 7.94
C ALA A 23 -2.54 7.94 7.98
N ILE A 24 -2.84 6.88 7.23
CA ILE A 24 -4.17 6.26 7.23
C ILE A 24 -4.44 5.57 8.57
N ILE A 25 -3.44 4.88 9.14
CA ILE A 25 -3.58 4.18 10.42
C ILE A 25 -3.89 5.15 11.56
N THR A 26 -3.24 6.31 11.61
CA THR A 26 -3.52 7.31 12.67
C THR A 26 -4.94 7.88 12.55
N LEU A 27 -5.44 8.07 11.32
CA LEU A 27 -6.84 8.47 11.10
C LEU A 27 -7.83 7.36 11.50
N ILE A 28 -7.53 6.09 11.18
CA ILE A 28 -8.34 4.94 11.61
C ILE A 28 -8.37 4.85 13.14
N GLN A 29 -7.23 4.97 13.80
CA GLN A 29 -7.10 4.96 15.25
C GLN A 29 -7.96 6.05 15.89
N HIS A 30 -7.98 7.25 15.31
CA HIS A 30 -8.80 8.35 15.80
C HIS A 30 -10.31 8.02 15.73
N GLU A 31 -10.79 7.49 14.61
CA GLU A 31 -12.21 7.11 14.44
C GLU A 31 -12.60 5.98 15.39
N ILE A 32 -11.72 5.00 15.59
CA ILE A 32 -11.91 3.91 16.55
C ILE A 32 -12.09 4.43 17.99
N ILE A 33 -11.20 5.31 18.44
CA ILE A 33 -11.26 5.87 19.79
C ILE A 33 -12.51 6.74 19.95
N THR A 34 -12.85 7.52 18.92
CA THR A 34 -14.01 8.43 18.94
C THR A 34 -15.33 7.66 19.03
N HIS A 35 -15.44 6.53 18.33
CA HIS A 35 -16.66 5.73 18.29
C HIS A 35 -16.67 4.55 19.27
N GLY A 36 -15.55 4.26 19.92
CA GLY A 36 -15.42 3.14 20.86
C GLY A 36 -15.61 1.76 20.21
N TRP A 37 -15.29 1.62 18.91
CA TRP A 37 -15.51 0.35 18.19
C TRP A 37 -14.57 -0.77 18.62
N MET A 38 -13.37 -0.44 19.09
CA MET A 38 -12.38 -1.38 19.58
C MET A 38 -11.33 -0.68 20.45
N THR A 39 -10.57 -1.49 21.18
CA THR A 39 -9.44 -1.05 21.99
C THR A 39 -8.19 -0.81 21.15
N GLN A 40 -7.22 -0.09 21.73
CA GLN A 40 -5.94 0.15 21.07
C GLN A 40 -5.16 -1.14 20.82
N SER A 41 -5.25 -2.13 21.72
CA SER A 41 -4.61 -3.43 21.56
C SER A 41 -5.20 -4.22 20.39
N GLU A 42 -6.53 -4.24 20.26
CA GLU A 42 -7.21 -4.91 19.14
C GLU A 42 -6.85 -4.27 17.80
N LEU A 43 -6.68 -2.94 17.77
CA LEU A 43 -6.19 -2.26 16.57
C LEU A 43 -4.77 -2.70 16.20
N THR A 44 -3.86 -2.85 17.18
CA THR A 44 -2.51 -3.35 16.94
C THR A 44 -2.52 -4.76 16.34
N ASP A 45 -3.39 -5.64 16.84
CA ASP A 45 -3.55 -6.99 16.29
C ASP A 45 -4.09 -6.96 14.85
N ILE A 46 -5.07 -6.11 14.58
CA ILE A 46 -5.62 -5.92 13.23
C ILE A 46 -4.57 -5.36 12.26
N ILE A 47 -3.71 -4.45 12.70
CA ILE A 47 -2.61 -3.93 11.89
C ILE A 47 -1.62 -5.05 11.54
N ALA A 48 -1.31 -5.95 12.49
CA ALA A 48 -0.45 -7.10 12.24
C ALA A 48 -1.08 -8.04 11.19
N ILE A 49 -2.36 -8.40 11.35
CA ILE A 49 -3.10 -9.22 10.38
C ILE A 49 -3.14 -8.53 9.01
N SER A 50 -3.40 -7.22 8.98
CA SER A 50 -3.51 -6.44 7.75
C SER A 50 -2.20 -6.34 6.96
N GLN A 51 -1.05 -6.54 7.61
CA GLN A 51 0.26 -6.62 6.96
C GLN A 51 0.59 -8.03 6.46
N MET A 52 0.03 -9.06 7.09
CA MET A 52 0.18 -10.45 6.63
C MET A 52 -0.71 -10.73 5.42
N THR A 53 -1.85 -10.04 5.30
CA THR A 53 -2.76 -10.20 4.17
C THR A 53 -2.29 -9.37 2.96
N PRO A 54 -2.42 -9.88 1.73
CA PRO A 54 -2.14 -9.10 0.54
C PRO A 54 -3.04 -7.86 0.46
N GLY A 55 -2.46 -6.72 0.10
CA GLY A 55 -3.21 -5.48 -0.17
C GLY A 55 -2.76 -4.28 0.67
N PRO A 56 -3.41 -3.11 0.48
CA PRO A 56 -3.06 -1.91 1.21
C PRO A 56 -3.49 -2.03 2.68
N ILE A 57 -2.53 -1.83 3.59
CA ILE A 57 -2.76 -1.93 5.04
C ILE A 57 -3.97 -1.10 5.52
N GLY A 58 -4.19 0.09 4.96
CA GLY A 58 -5.32 0.94 5.32
C GLY A 58 -6.68 0.36 4.93
N ILE A 59 -6.78 -0.26 3.75
CA ILE A 59 -8.03 -0.88 3.29
C ILE A 59 -8.30 -2.14 4.11
N ASN A 60 -7.28 -3.00 4.29
CA ASN A 60 -7.40 -4.22 5.07
C ASN A 60 -7.84 -3.90 6.51
N SER A 61 -7.19 -2.94 7.17
CA SER A 61 -7.58 -2.48 8.52
C SER A 61 -9.01 -1.96 8.54
N ALA A 62 -9.42 -1.15 7.56
CA ALA A 62 -10.80 -0.66 7.46
C ALA A 62 -11.83 -1.79 7.35
N THR A 63 -11.54 -2.84 6.57
CA THR A 63 -12.38 -4.03 6.44
C THR A 63 -12.58 -4.71 7.81
N TYR A 64 -11.51 -4.93 8.56
CA TYR A 64 -11.58 -5.57 9.88
C TYR A 64 -12.29 -4.68 10.92
N VAL A 65 -12.00 -3.39 10.93
CA VAL A 65 -12.67 -2.44 11.83
C VAL A 65 -14.17 -2.41 11.55
N GLY A 66 -14.56 -2.38 10.26
CA GLY A 66 -15.96 -2.47 9.87
C GLY A 66 -16.65 -3.75 10.36
N TYR A 67 -15.96 -4.90 10.26
CA TYR A 67 -16.46 -6.18 10.77
C TYR A 67 -16.71 -6.15 12.28
N VAL A 68 -15.72 -5.68 13.05
CA VAL A 68 -15.81 -5.64 14.52
C VAL A 68 -16.88 -4.64 14.97
N ALA A 69 -16.93 -3.45 14.35
CA ALA A 69 -17.87 -2.40 14.71
C ALA A 69 -19.34 -2.80 14.49
N SER A 70 -19.66 -3.54 13.42
CA SER A 70 -21.03 -3.97 13.13
C SER A 70 -21.36 -5.38 13.62
N GLY A 71 -20.35 -6.17 14.01
CA GLY A 71 -20.47 -7.58 14.36
C GLY A 71 -20.84 -8.49 13.20
N ASN A 72 -20.73 -8.04 11.95
CA ASN A 72 -21.09 -8.80 10.76
C ASN A 72 -20.32 -8.38 9.50
N ILE A 73 -20.44 -9.18 8.44
CA ILE A 73 -19.75 -8.94 7.16
C ILE A 73 -20.18 -7.64 6.46
N TRP A 74 -21.39 -7.14 6.73
CA TRP A 74 -21.89 -5.92 6.08
C TRP A 74 -21.14 -4.67 6.53
N GLY A 75 -20.68 -4.62 7.78
CA GLY A 75 -19.85 -3.50 8.24
C GLY A 75 -18.50 -3.47 7.55
N ALA A 76 -17.91 -4.65 7.32
CA ALA A 76 -16.68 -4.80 6.54
C ALA A 76 -16.85 -4.29 5.10
N VAL A 77 -17.95 -4.69 4.43
CA VAL A 77 -18.27 -4.24 3.07
C VAL A 77 -18.43 -2.72 3.02
N VAL A 78 -19.19 -2.14 3.96
CA VAL A 78 -19.44 -0.70 4.02
C VAL A 78 -18.15 0.09 4.24
N ALA A 79 -17.33 -0.31 5.23
CA ALA A 79 -16.07 0.38 5.53
C ALA A 79 -15.09 0.31 4.35
N THR A 80 -14.94 -0.88 3.74
CA THR A 80 -14.06 -1.11 2.57
C THR A 80 -14.50 -0.31 1.36
N PHE A 81 -15.81 -0.29 1.10
CA PHE A 81 -16.37 0.48 0.00
C PHE A 81 -16.17 1.98 0.24
N ALA A 82 -16.47 2.46 1.45
CA ALA A 82 -16.36 3.87 1.80
C ALA A 82 -14.92 4.40 1.70
N ILE A 83 -13.91 3.67 2.20
CA ILE A 83 -12.52 4.11 2.12
C ILE A 83 -11.97 4.14 0.68
N THR A 84 -12.46 3.24 -0.18
CA THR A 84 -11.97 3.12 -1.57
C THR A 84 -12.69 4.07 -2.53
N LEU A 85 -13.93 4.44 -2.22
CA LEU A 85 -14.79 5.23 -3.08
C LEU A 85 -14.19 6.60 -3.49
N PRO A 86 -13.57 7.39 -2.60
CA PRO A 86 -12.94 8.66 -2.98
C PRO A 86 -11.86 8.49 -4.05
N SER A 87 -10.92 7.56 -3.85
CA SER A 87 -9.85 7.28 -4.82
C SER A 87 -10.42 6.77 -6.14
N PHE A 88 -11.46 5.94 -6.10
CA PHE A 88 -12.14 5.46 -7.30
C PHE A 88 -12.76 6.61 -8.12
N LEU A 89 -13.47 7.53 -7.46
CA LEU A 89 -14.07 8.70 -8.12
C LEU A 89 -13.01 9.65 -8.70
N ILE A 90 -11.93 9.91 -7.95
CA ILE A 90 -10.80 10.71 -8.41
C ILE A 90 -10.16 10.07 -9.65
N MET A 91 -9.95 8.75 -9.64
CA MET A 91 -9.38 8.02 -10.77
C MET A 91 -10.26 8.10 -12.02
N ILE A 92 -11.59 8.00 -11.89
CA ILE A 92 -12.51 8.20 -13.02
C ILE A 92 -12.37 9.62 -13.58
N ALA A 93 -12.34 10.63 -12.71
CA ALA A 93 -12.22 12.04 -13.12
C ALA A 93 -10.90 12.29 -13.86
N ILE A 94 -9.77 11.82 -13.30
CA ILE A 94 -8.44 11.96 -13.90
C ILE A 94 -8.36 11.21 -15.23
N THR A 95 -8.88 9.99 -15.30
CA THR A 95 -8.84 9.18 -16.52
C THR A 95 -9.64 9.83 -17.63
N ARG A 96 -10.83 10.37 -17.32
CA ARG A 96 -11.64 11.10 -18.30
C ARG A 96 -10.91 12.35 -18.81
N PHE A 97 -10.31 13.12 -17.90
CA PHE A 97 -9.51 14.29 -18.27
C PHE A 97 -8.32 13.90 -19.16
N PHE A 98 -7.62 12.82 -18.81
CA PHE A 98 -6.50 12.28 -19.58
C PHE A 98 -6.91 11.90 -21.00
N ILE A 99 -8.00 11.15 -21.17
CA ILE A 99 -8.46 10.70 -22.50
C ILE A 99 -8.79 11.89 -23.41
N VAL A 100 -9.35 12.97 -22.86
CA VAL A 100 -9.64 14.19 -23.62
C VAL A 100 -8.34 14.93 -24.00
N MET A 101 -7.38 15.01 -23.07
CA MET A 101 -6.15 15.81 -23.23
C MET A 101 -4.99 15.05 -23.85
N GLN A 102 -5.05 13.73 -24.04
CA GLN A 102 -3.92 12.91 -24.51
C GLN A 102 -3.39 13.29 -25.90
N LYS A 103 -4.22 13.94 -26.74
CA LYS A 103 -3.81 14.45 -28.06
C LYS A 103 -3.11 15.81 -27.99
N ASN A 104 -3.13 16.48 -26.84
CA ASN A 104 -2.45 17.76 -26.64
C ASN A 104 -0.94 17.53 -26.48
N ARG A 105 -0.14 18.26 -27.25
CA ARG A 105 1.32 18.21 -27.26
C ARG A 105 1.93 18.47 -25.87
N TYR A 106 1.35 19.38 -25.07
CA TYR A 106 1.84 19.64 -23.71
C TYR A 106 1.64 18.46 -22.76
N MET A 107 0.49 17.77 -22.87
CA MET A 107 0.22 16.57 -22.07
C MET A 107 1.21 15.46 -22.42
N GLN A 108 1.49 15.25 -23.71
CA GLN A 108 2.47 14.25 -24.14
C GLN A 108 3.88 14.54 -23.62
N TYR A 109 4.31 15.80 -23.62
CA TYR A 109 5.61 16.18 -23.05
C TYR A 109 5.66 15.98 -21.54
N ALA A 110 4.60 16.32 -20.81
CA ALA A 110 4.51 16.05 -19.38
C ALA A 110 4.63 14.54 -19.07
N LEU A 111 3.92 13.69 -19.82
CA LEU A 111 3.99 12.23 -19.66
C LEU A 111 5.36 11.65 -20.05
N GLN A 112 5.99 12.20 -21.09
CA GLN A 112 7.34 11.80 -21.49
C GLN A 112 8.37 12.15 -20.41
N GLY A 113 8.23 13.28 -19.74
CA GLY A 113 9.06 13.64 -18.58
C GLY A 113 8.77 12.79 -17.34
N LEU A 114 7.52 12.37 -17.15
CA LEU A 114 7.11 11.54 -16.01
C LEU A 114 7.79 10.17 -16.01
N ARG A 115 7.96 9.53 -17.19
CA ARG A 115 8.58 8.20 -17.29
C ARG A 115 10.01 8.12 -16.68
N PRO A 116 10.99 8.92 -17.13
CA PRO A 116 12.33 8.90 -16.54
C PRO A 116 12.34 9.38 -15.09
N MET A 117 11.42 10.29 -14.70
CA MET A 117 11.27 10.70 -13.30
C MET A 117 10.90 9.51 -12.40
N VAL A 118 9.93 8.69 -12.81
CA VAL A 118 9.53 7.48 -12.06
C VAL A 118 10.68 6.49 -11.97
N VAL A 119 11.40 6.24 -13.09
CA VAL A 119 12.59 5.38 -13.08
C VAL A 119 13.66 5.92 -12.11
N GLY A 120 13.92 7.23 -12.14
CA GLY A 120 14.88 7.89 -11.25
C GLY A 120 14.48 7.81 -9.78
N MET A 121 13.19 7.99 -9.45
CA MET A 121 12.71 7.86 -8.07
C MET A 121 12.82 6.42 -7.56
N ILE A 122 12.50 5.42 -8.39
CA ILE A 122 12.66 4.00 -8.02
C ILE A 122 14.15 3.67 -7.83
N ALA A 123 15.03 4.16 -8.71
CA ALA A 123 16.47 3.98 -8.57
C ALA A 123 17.01 4.67 -7.30
N ALA A 124 16.56 5.88 -7.00
CA ALA A 124 16.92 6.58 -5.78
C ALA A 124 16.49 5.82 -4.52
N ALA A 125 15.26 5.31 -4.49
CA ALA A 125 14.79 4.46 -3.39
C ALA A 125 15.64 3.18 -3.25
N ALA A 126 15.98 2.53 -4.36
CA ALA A 126 16.86 1.35 -4.35
C ALA A 126 18.25 1.68 -3.77
N ILE A 127 18.85 2.79 -4.19
CA ILE A 127 20.16 3.25 -3.67
C ILE A 127 20.07 3.61 -2.18
N LEU A 128 18.99 4.28 -1.74
CA LEU A 128 18.78 4.61 -0.33
C LEU A 128 18.68 3.36 0.56
N LEU A 129 18.16 2.26 0.02
CA LEU A 129 18.10 0.97 0.71
C LEU A 129 19.45 0.24 0.70
N MET A 130 20.45 0.63 -0.11
CA MET A 130 21.81 0.08 -0.08
C MET A 130 22.64 0.68 1.05
N ASN A 131 22.22 0.45 2.29
CA ASN A 131 22.90 0.89 3.50
C ASN A 131 23.44 -0.31 4.31
N LYS A 132 24.19 -0.03 5.39
CA LYS A 132 24.81 -1.07 6.23
C LYS A 132 23.81 -1.91 7.03
N GLU A 133 22.57 -1.43 7.20
CA GLU A 133 21.53 -2.19 7.90
C GLU A 133 20.94 -3.28 7.00
N ASN A 134 20.78 -2.99 5.70
CA ASN A 134 20.27 -3.95 4.72
C ASN A 134 21.38 -4.81 4.08
N PHE A 135 22.58 -4.26 3.92
CA PHE A 135 23.75 -4.94 3.37
C PHE A 135 24.82 -5.10 4.46
N ILE A 136 24.57 -6.09 5.33
CA ILE A 136 25.39 -6.37 6.51
C ILE A 136 26.77 -6.92 6.10
N ASP A 137 26.78 -7.94 5.24
CA ASP A 137 28.00 -8.66 4.82
C ASP A 137 28.13 -8.79 3.29
N TYR A 138 29.28 -9.28 2.84
CA TYR A 138 29.54 -9.65 1.44
C TYR A 138 28.49 -10.64 0.89
N LYS A 139 27.92 -11.50 1.73
CA LYS A 139 26.84 -12.44 1.36
C LYS A 139 25.59 -11.70 0.86
N SER A 140 25.22 -10.58 1.48
CA SER A 140 24.06 -9.78 1.08
C SER A 140 24.26 -9.15 -0.30
N TYR A 141 25.48 -8.70 -0.62
CA TYR A 141 25.82 -8.22 -1.96
C TYR A 141 25.77 -9.33 -3.02
N ILE A 142 26.18 -10.55 -2.68
CA ILE A 142 26.07 -11.71 -3.57
C ILE A 142 24.61 -12.07 -3.82
N LEU A 143 23.79 -12.15 -2.77
CA LEU A 143 22.35 -12.43 -2.89
C LEU A 143 21.65 -11.38 -3.75
N PHE A 144 21.97 -10.09 -3.56
CA PHE A 144 21.45 -9.01 -4.40
C PHE A 144 21.88 -9.17 -5.86
N GLY A 145 23.16 -9.43 -6.13
CA GLY A 145 23.66 -9.64 -7.48
C GLY A 145 23.00 -10.82 -8.19
N LEU A 146 22.84 -11.96 -7.50
CA LEU A 146 22.15 -13.13 -8.01
C LEU A 146 20.68 -12.84 -8.30
N ALA A 147 19.97 -12.19 -7.37
CA ALA A 147 18.57 -11.80 -7.55
C ALA A 147 18.40 -10.83 -8.74
N PHE A 148 19.31 -9.87 -8.88
CA PHE A 148 19.30 -8.90 -9.98
C PHE A 148 19.52 -9.56 -11.33
N VAL A 149 20.52 -10.44 -11.44
CA VAL A 149 20.80 -11.20 -12.67
C VAL A 149 19.65 -12.14 -13.01
N ALA A 150 19.11 -12.86 -12.02
CA ALA A 150 17.93 -13.73 -12.18
C ALA A 150 16.72 -12.94 -12.70
N SER A 151 16.48 -11.74 -12.16
CA SER A 151 15.37 -10.89 -12.57
C SER A 151 15.57 -10.34 -14.00
N LEU A 152 16.77 -9.87 -14.35
CA LEU A 152 17.03 -9.21 -15.63
C LEU A 152 17.15 -10.18 -16.80
N PHE A 153 17.93 -11.25 -16.64
CA PHE A 153 18.27 -12.14 -17.75
C PHE A 153 17.32 -13.32 -17.85
N PHE A 154 16.91 -13.88 -16.71
CA PHE A 154 16.09 -15.10 -16.67
C PHE A 154 14.59 -14.82 -16.53
N ARG A 155 14.18 -13.54 -16.36
CA ARG A 155 12.78 -13.11 -16.18
C ARG A 155 12.03 -13.94 -15.13
N VAL A 156 12.74 -14.38 -14.10
CA VAL A 156 12.16 -15.19 -13.02
C VAL A 156 11.09 -14.38 -12.31
N HIS A 157 9.97 -15.03 -11.98
CA HIS A 157 8.88 -14.36 -11.30
C HIS A 157 9.36 -13.77 -9.95
N PRO A 158 9.09 -12.49 -9.63
CA PRO A 158 9.60 -11.84 -8.41
C PRO A 158 9.28 -12.60 -7.13
N ILE A 159 8.11 -13.23 -7.03
CA ILE A 159 7.72 -14.06 -5.88
C ILE A 159 8.73 -15.21 -5.65
N LEU A 160 9.19 -15.88 -6.70
CA LEU A 160 10.16 -16.97 -6.58
C LEU A 160 11.52 -16.44 -6.12
N ILE A 161 11.93 -15.26 -6.60
CA ILE A 161 13.15 -14.60 -6.16
C ILE A 161 13.06 -14.25 -4.68
N ILE A 162 11.93 -13.72 -4.21
CA ILE A 162 11.71 -13.37 -2.80
C ILE A 162 11.75 -14.62 -1.91
N ILE A 163 11.04 -15.68 -2.30
CA ILE A 163 11.04 -16.94 -1.54
C ILE A 163 12.45 -17.55 -1.51
N GLY A 164 13.12 -17.62 -2.66
CA GLY A 164 14.47 -18.15 -2.77
C GLY A 164 15.49 -17.35 -1.95
N ALA A 165 15.42 -16.02 -2.00
CA ALA A 165 16.26 -15.14 -1.19
C ALA A 165 15.98 -15.29 0.31
N GLY A 166 14.71 -15.45 0.71
CA GLY A 166 14.34 -15.70 2.11
C GLY A 166 14.89 -17.03 2.63
N VAL A 167 14.76 -18.11 1.84
CA VAL A 167 15.30 -19.43 2.20
C VAL A 167 16.84 -19.40 2.26
N LEU A 168 17.49 -18.80 1.27
CA LEU A 168 18.96 -18.64 1.28
C LEU A 168 19.42 -17.77 2.45
N GLY A 169 18.68 -16.71 2.78
CA GLY A 169 18.93 -15.86 3.94
C GLY A 169 18.92 -16.67 5.23
N TYR A 170 17.90 -17.49 5.45
CA TYR A 170 17.77 -18.38 6.62
C TYR A 170 18.86 -19.45 6.73
N ILE A 171 19.44 -19.89 5.60
CA ILE A 171 20.52 -20.88 5.60
C ILE A 171 21.89 -20.21 5.84
N LEU A 172 22.06 -18.98 5.36
CA LEU A 172 23.34 -18.27 5.37
C LEU A 172 23.59 -17.44 6.66
N TYR A 173 22.53 -17.13 7.40
CA TYR A 173 22.50 -16.36 8.65
C TYR A 173 21.70 -17.11 9.71
#